data_AF-A0ABC9Z0M8-F1
#
_entry.id   AF-A0ABC9Z0M8-F1
#
_cell.length_a   1.000
_cell.length_b   1.000
_cell.length_c   1.000
_cell.angle_alpha   90.00
_cell.angle_beta   90.00
_cell.angle_gamma   90.00
#
_symmetry.space_group_name_H-M   'P 1'
#
loop_
_entity.id
_entity.type
_entity.pdbx_description
1 polymer ?
#
loop_
_entity_poly.entity_id
_entity_poly.type
_entity_poly.pdbx_seq_one_letter_code
_entity_poly.pdbx_strand_id
1 'polypeptide(L)'
;MESPLSLQALLTVAGPDDAVDTRIKEAALEQFALVGIRRTSADDIARRAGINRATLYRRMGGRGEITRAALAHEVRRTLAEIEQRIGDIADPLERHNRGFVVTVTILRDHPLLRRLF
;
A
#
# COMPACT_ATOMS: atom_id res chain seq x y z
N MET A 1 -9.89 27.96 -4.99
CA MET A 1 -9.19 27.74 -3.70
C MET A 1 -9.51 26.31 -3.28
N GLU A 2 -9.00 25.35 -4.04
CA GLU A 2 -9.22 23.93 -3.81
C GLU A 2 -7.89 23.41 -3.29
N SER A 3 -7.81 23.14 -1.99
CA SER A 3 -6.67 22.45 -1.40
C SER A 3 -7.06 20.98 -1.29
N PRO A 4 -6.82 20.13 -2.30
CA PRO A 4 -6.87 18.70 -2.08
C PRO A 4 -5.61 18.35 -1.30
N LEU A 5 -5.80 17.68 -0.17
CA LEU A 5 -4.78 16.95 0.59
C LEU A 5 -3.50 16.73 -0.23
N SER A 6 -2.44 17.50 0.04
CA SER A 6 -1.22 17.41 -0.75
C SER A 6 -0.71 15.97 -0.72
N LEU A 7 -0.24 15.45 -1.86
CA LEU A 7 0.30 14.08 -1.95
C LEU A 7 1.33 13.82 -0.85
N GLN A 8 2.11 14.85 -0.48
CA GLN A 8 3.03 14.85 0.64
C GLN A 8 2.37 14.65 2.01
N ALA A 9 1.20 15.25 2.27
CA ALA A 9 0.46 15.05 3.52
C ALA A 9 -0.07 13.61 3.66
N LEU A 10 -0.48 12.98 2.56
CA LEU A 10 -0.88 11.57 2.55
C LEU A 10 0.31 10.62 2.77
N LEU A 11 1.51 11.02 2.32
CA LEU A 11 2.75 10.25 2.51
C LEU A 11 3.30 10.30 3.95
N THR A 12 2.98 11.34 4.73
CA THR A 12 3.57 11.60 6.06
C THR A 12 2.78 11.08 7.27
N VAL A 13 1.55 10.56 7.08
CA VAL A 13 0.63 10.21 8.19
C VAL A 13 1.00 8.94 8.99
N ALA A 14 2.02 8.16 8.60
CA ALA A 14 2.42 6.96 9.33
C ALA A 14 3.88 7.03 9.81
N GLY A 15 4.12 6.70 11.09
CA GLY A 15 5.47 6.55 11.63
C GLY A 15 6.29 5.48 10.90
N PRO A 16 7.63 5.52 11.00
CA PRO A 16 8.50 4.62 10.26
C PRO A 16 8.25 3.15 10.68
N ASP A 17 7.99 2.30 9.70
CA ASP A 17 7.92 0.86 9.88
C ASP A 17 9.32 0.29 10.09
N ASP A 18 9.49 -0.64 11.03
CA ASP A 18 10.71 -1.43 11.09
C ASP A 18 10.72 -2.53 10.01
N ALA A 19 11.86 -3.16 9.80
CA ALA A 19 12.02 -4.18 8.75
C ALA A 19 11.11 -5.42 8.94
N VAL A 20 10.63 -5.69 10.15
CA VAL A 20 9.67 -6.78 10.38
C VAL A 20 8.28 -6.35 9.98
N ASP A 21 7.90 -5.13 10.32
CA ASP A 21 6.60 -4.56 10.00
C ASP A 21 6.41 -4.41 8.49
N THR A 22 7.44 -4.00 7.76
CA THR A 22 7.45 -3.98 6.29
C THR A 22 7.23 -5.38 5.71
N ARG A 23 8.01 -6.38 6.16
CA ARG A 23 7.87 -7.76 5.66
C ARG A 23 6.49 -8.35 5.92
N ILE A 24 5.87 -8.04 7.06
CA ILE A 24 4.51 -8.48 7.37
C ILE A 24 3.51 -7.88 6.37
N LYS A 25 3.62 -6.59 6.07
CA LYS A 25 2.71 -5.87 5.15
C LYS A 25 2.88 -6.38 3.73
N GLU A 26 4.11 -6.54 3.26
CA GLU A 26 4.42 -7.12 1.94
C GLU A 26 3.90 -8.56 1.83
N ALA A 27 4.15 -9.41 2.83
CA ALA A 27 3.63 -10.78 2.86
C ALA A 27 2.10 -10.83 2.81
N ALA A 28 1.43 -9.90 3.51
CA ALA A 28 -0.03 -9.77 3.45
C ALA A 28 -0.52 -9.36 2.06
N LEU A 29 0.10 -8.35 1.44
CA LEU A 29 -0.23 -7.89 0.09
C LEU A 29 -0.05 -9.00 -0.95
N GLU A 30 1.04 -9.76 -0.87
CA GLU A 30 1.28 -10.91 -1.74
C GLU A 30 0.21 -11.99 -1.58
N GLN A 31 -0.21 -12.29 -0.34
CA GLN A 31 -1.32 -13.23 -0.13
C GLN A 31 -2.65 -12.68 -0.62
N PHE A 32 -2.92 -11.38 -0.43
CA PHE A 32 -4.13 -10.74 -0.93
C PHE A 32 -4.20 -10.80 -2.45
N ALA A 33 -3.08 -10.57 -3.15
CA ALA A 33 -3.00 -10.69 -4.60
C ALA A 33 -3.18 -12.15 -5.08
N LEU A 34 -2.64 -13.12 -4.33
CA LEU A 34 -2.69 -14.54 -4.70
C LEU A 34 -4.08 -15.16 -4.53
N VAL A 35 -4.70 -15.01 -3.36
CA VAL A 35 -5.93 -15.72 -2.98
C VAL A 35 -7.11 -14.80 -2.61
N GLY A 36 -6.88 -13.49 -2.56
CA GLY A 36 -7.88 -12.50 -2.12
C GLY A 36 -7.85 -12.26 -0.61
N ILE A 37 -8.30 -11.07 -0.19
CA ILE A 37 -8.28 -10.65 1.22
C ILE A 37 -9.09 -11.63 2.08
N ARG A 38 -10.33 -11.94 1.70
CA ARG A 38 -11.22 -12.80 2.52
C ARG A 38 -10.66 -14.21 2.77
N ARG A 39 -9.94 -14.78 1.81
CA ARG A 39 -9.40 -16.15 1.89
C ARG A 39 -8.01 -16.23 2.50
N THR A 40 -7.33 -15.09 2.68
CA THR A 40 -5.99 -15.07 3.28
C THR A 40 -6.09 -15.32 4.79
N SER A 41 -5.28 -16.26 5.31
CA SER A 41 -5.19 -16.57 6.74
C SER A 41 -4.03 -15.82 7.41
N ALA A 42 -4.12 -15.60 8.73
CA ALA A 42 -3.01 -15.02 9.50
C ALA A 42 -1.78 -15.95 9.52
N ASP A 43 -1.99 -17.26 9.46
CA ASP A 43 -0.91 -18.25 9.44
C ASP A 43 -0.14 -18.20 8.12
N ASP A 44 -0.81 -18.01 6.98
CA ASP A 44 -0.15 -17.83 5.69
C ASP A 44 0.69 -16.56 5.63
N ILE A 45 0.18 -15.46 6.20
CA ILE A 45 0.91 -14.19 6.31
C ILE A 45 2.14 -14.39 7.19
N ALA A 46 1.98 -14.97 8.38
CA ALA A 46 3.08 -15.18 9.33
C ALA A 46 4.17 -16.07 8.72
N ARG A 47 3.78 -17.20 8.09
CA ARG A 47 4.68 -18.11 7.40
C ARG A 47 5.45 -17.41 6.28
N ARG A 48 4.77 -16.64 5.43
CA ARG A 48 5.42 -15.90 4.33
C ARG A 48 6.35 -14.79 4.84
N ALA A 49 5.97 -14.11 5.92
CA ALA A 49 6.81 -13.12 6.59
C ALA A 49 7.96 -13.75 7.39
N GLY A 50 8.06 -15.08 7.48
CA GLY A 50 9.12 -15.77 8.24
C GLY A 50 9.04 -15.52 9.76
N ILE A 51 7.83 -15.37 10.30
CA ILE A 51 7.60 -15.15 11.74
C ILE A 51 6.53 -16.10 12.28
N ASN A 52 6.45 -16.22 13.61
CA ASN A 52 5.33 -16.93 14.24
C ASN A 52 4.06 -16.06 14.34
N ARG A 53 2.91 -16.72 14.44
CA ARG A 53 1.59 -16.07 14.53
C ARG A 53 1.44 -15.14 15.73
N ALA A 54 2.02 -15.49 16.87
CA ALA A 54 1.98 -14.65 18.08
C ALA A 54 2.70 -13.31 17.85
N THR A 55 3.83 -13.32 17.14
CA THR A 55 4.59 -12.12 16.77
C THR A 55 3.81 -11.25 15.78
N LEU A 56 3.12 -11.88 14.81
CA LEU A 56 2.24 -11.18 13.88
C LEU A 56 1.15 -10.38 14.63
N TYR A 57 0.39 -11.04 15.50
CA TYR A 57 -0.69 -10.37 16.25
C TYR A 57 -0.17 -9.32 17.22
N ARG A 58 0.98 -9.56 17.88
CA ARG A 58 1.60 -8.58 18.77
C ARG A 58 1.98 -7.29 18.03
N ARG A 59 2.48 -7.40 16.80
CA ARG A 59 2.94 -6.26 16.00
C ARG A 59 1.82 -5.53 15.28
N MET A 60 0.89 -6.28 14.69
CA MET A 60 -0.13 -5.69 13.79
C MET A 60 -1.53 -5.63 14.38
N GLY A 61 -1.79 -6.27 15.52
CA GLY A 61 -3.15 -6.49 15.99
C GLY A 61 -3.90 -7.52 15.14
N GLY A 62 -5.24 -7.47 15.19
CA GLY A 62 -6.12 -8.46 14.56
C GLY A 62 -6.15 -8.44 13.03
N ARG A 63 -7.01 -9.29 12.46
CA ARG A 63 -7.13 -9.49 11.00
C ARG A 63 -7.47 -8.19 10.26
N GLY A 64 -8.33 -7.36 10.84
CA GLY A 64 -8.75 -6.08 10.26
C GLY A 64 -7.60 -5.06 10.26
N GLU A 65 -6.84 -5.03 11.35
CA GLU A 65 -5.67 -4.18 11.52
C GLU A 65 -4.53 -4.57 10.58
N ILE A 66 -4.23 -5.86 10.45
CA ILE A 66 -3.28 -6.39 9.45
C ILE A 66 -3.68 -5.94 8.05
N THR A 67 -4.97 -6.07 7.70
CA THR A 67 -5.47 -5.70 6.37
C THR A 67 -5.31 -4.20 6.13
N ARG A 68 -5.71 -3.37 7.10
CA ARG A 68 -5.60 -1.92 7.00
C ARG A 68 -4.14 -1.47 6.90
N ALA A 69 -3.25 -2.04 7.70
CA ALA A 69 -1.84 -1.72 7.70
C ALA A 69 -1.18 -2.06 6.35
N ALA A 70 -1.49 -3.23 5.79
CA ALA A 70 -1.01 -3.67 4.49
C ALA A 70 -1.52 -2.76 3.35
N LEU A 71 -2.82 -2.47 3.31
CA LEU A 71 -3.39 -1.59 2.27
C LEU A 71 -2.84 -0.15 2.39
N ALA A 72 -2.70 0.37 3.59
CA ALA A 72 -2.10 1.69 3.81
C ALA A 72 -0.62 1.73 3.39
N HIS A 73 0.11 0.62 3.52
CA HIS A 73 1.47 0.49 3.00
C HIS A 73 1.49 0.53 1.47
N GLU A 74 0.59 -0.20 0.82
CA GLU A 74 0.52 -0.21 -0.65
C GLU A 74 0.10 1.14 -1.24
N VAL A 75 -0.86 1.82 -0.61
CA VAL A 75 -1.24 3.18 -1.00
C VAL A 75 -0.04 4.11 -0.91
N ARG A 76 0.72 4.09 0.19
CA ARG A 76 1.93 4.94 0.33
C ARG A 76 2.98 4.61 -0.72
N ARG A 77 3.24 3.32 -0.98
CA ARG A 77 4.16 2.87 -2.03
C ARG A 77 3.73 3.38 -3.41
N THR A 78 2.45 3.26 -3.73
CA THR A 78 1.87 3.75 -4.99
C THR A 78 1.99 5.28 -5.13
N LEU A 79 1.67 6.02 -4.07
CA LEU A 79 1.78 7.48 -4.06
C LEU A 79 3.23 7.93 -4.22
N ALA A 80 4.18 7.24 -3.59
CA ALA A 80 5.61 7.52 -3.76
C ALA A 80 6.08 7.25 -5.19
N GLU A 81 5.60 6.19 -5.84
CA GLU A 81 5.88 5.90 -7.26
C GLU A 81 5.30 6.99 -8.18
N ILE A 82 4.09 7.47 -7.90
CA ILE A 82 3.48 8.59 -8.64
C ILE A 82 4.35 9.84 -8.50
N GLU A 83 4.72 10.22 -7.27
CA GLU A 83 5.55 11.40 -7.01
C GLU A 83 6.92 11.28 -7.69
N GLN A 84 7.54 10.11 -7.72
CA GLN A 84 8.81 9.89 -8.45
C GLN A 84 8.67 10.12 -9.96
N ARG A 85 7.49 9.85 -10.55
CA ARG A 85 7.25 9.97 -12.00
C ARG A 85 6.85 11.38 -12.44
N ILE A 86 6.37 12.22 -11.54
CA ILE A 86 5.86 13.57 -11.86
C ILE A 86 6.57 14.69 -11.07
N GLY A 87 7.47 14.31 -10.16
CA GLY A 87 8.12 15.17 -9.19
C GLY A 87 8.92 16.33 -9.80
N ASP A 88 9.52 16.05 -10.95
CA ASP A 88 10.39 16.92 -11.73
C ASP A 88 9.65 17.80 -12.76
N ILE A 89 8.34 17.57 -12.95
CA ILE A 89 7.53 18.38 -13.86
C ILE A 89 7.23 19.74 -13.21
N ALA A 90 7.75 20.80 -13.84
CA ALA A 90 7.65 22.18 -13.37
C ALA A 90 6.29 22.82 -13.66
N ASP A 91 5.69 22.56 -14.84
CA ASP A 91 4.37 23.10 -15.18
C ASP A 91 3.28 22.40 -14.35
N PRO A 92 2.51 23.12 -13.51
CA PRO A 92 1.47 22.51 -12.68
C PRO A 92 0.39 21.79 -13.48
N LEU A 93 0.03 22.30 -14.67
CA LEU A 93 -1.00 21.68 -15.49
C LEU A 93 -0.50 20.39 -16.14
N GLU A 94 0.71 20.40 -16.70
CA GLU A 94 1.36 19.19 -17.21
C GLU A 94 1.58 18.15 -16.12
N ARG A 95 2.00 18.56 -14.92
CA ARG A 95 2.16 17.69 -13.75
C ARG A 95 0.85 17.02 -13.37
N HIS A 96 -0.25 17.78 -13.36
CA HIS A 96 -1.59 17.25 -13.06
C HIS A 96 -2.05 16.25 -14.12
N ASN A 97 -1.96 16.61 -15.40
CA ASN A 97 -2.36 15.74 -16.51
C ASN A 97 -1.55 14.45 -16.52
N ARG A 98 -0.24 14.53 -16.31
CA ARG A 98 0.63 13.35 -16.20
C ARG A 98 0.28 12.51 -14.97
N GLY A 99 0.07 13.15 -13.82
CA GLY A 99 -0.33 12.48 -12.57
C GLY A 99 -1.62 11.68 -12.74
N PHE A 100 -2.61 12.25 -13.43
CA PHE A 100 -3.87 11.55 -13.74
C PHE A 100 -3.63 10.30 -14.60
N VAL A 101 -2.86 10.42 -15.69
CA VAL A 101 -2.55 9.29 -16.59
C VAL A 101 -1.77 8.18 -15.85
N VAL A 102 -0.76 8.55 -15.06
CA VAL A 102 0.05 7.60 -14.28
C VAL A 102 -0.82 6.86 -13.26
N THR A 103 -1.65 7.59 -12.52
CA THR A 103 -2.54 7.00 -11.51
C THR A 103 -3.51 6.00 -12.15
N VAL A 104 -4.17 6.37 -13.25
CA VAL A 104 -5.10 5.47 -13.96
C VAL A 104 -4.39 4.22 -14.50
N THR A 105 -3.17 4.36 -15.00
CA THR A 105 -2.37 3.24 -15.50
C THR A 105 -2.02 2.26 -14.37
N ILE A 106 -1.51 2.78 -13.25
CA ILE A 106 -1.14 1.96 -12.09
C ILE A 106 -2.37 1.25 -11.52
N LEU A 107 -3.49 1.96 -11.35
CA LEU A 107 -4.72 1.37 -10.81
C LEU A 107 -5.28 0.27 -11.72
N ARG A 108 -5.24 0.45 -13.05
CA ARG A 108 -5.73 -0.55 -14.02
C ARG A 108 -4.95 -1.87 -13.93
N ASP A 109 -3.63 -1.78 -13.76
CA ASP A 109 -2.75 -2.95 -13.74
C ASP A 109 -2.56 -3.52 -12.33
N HIS A 110 -3.16 -2.90 -11.31
CA HIS A 110 -2.92 -3.26 -9.91
C HIS A 110 -3.49 -4.65 -9.55
N PRO A 111 -2.65 -5.62 -9.15
CA PRO A 111 -3.08 -7.00 -8.88
C PRO A 111 -4.16 -7.12 -7.79
N LEU A 112 -4.08 -6.27 -6.75
CA LEU A 112 -5.08 -6.21 -5.68
C LEU A 112 -6.46 -5.75 -6.16
N LEU A 113 -6.54 -4.73 -7.02
CA LEU A 113 -7.81 -4.21 -7.51
C LEU A 113 -8.52 -5.22 -8.41
N ARG A 114 -7.76 -5.96 -9.23
CA ARG A 114 -8.28 -7.07 -10.05
C ARG A 114 -8.87 -8.24 -9.24
N ARG A 115 -8.68 -8.27 -7.92
CA ARG A 115 -9.24 -9.29 -7.02
C ARG A 115 -10.34 -8.74 -6.11
N LEU A 116 -10.58 -7.43 -6.11
CA LEU A 116 -11.66 -6.78 -5.34
C LEU A 116 -12.93 -6.56 -6.16
N PHE A 117 -12.79 -6.49 -7.49
CA PHE A 117 -13.85 -6.36 -8.49
C PHE A 117 -13.80 -7.55 -9.44
#